data_AF-A0A6L8HYN9-F1
#
_entry.id   AF-A0A6L8HYN9-F1
#
_cell.length_a   1.000
_cell.length_b   1.000
_cell.length_c   1.000
_cell.angle_alpha   90.00
_cell.angle_beta   90.00
_cell.angle_gamma   90.00
#
_symmetry.space_group_name_H-M   'P 1'
#
loop_
_entity.id
_entity.type
_entity.pdbx_description
1 polymer ?
#
loop_
_entity_poly.entity_id
_entity_poly.type
_entity_poly.pdbx_seq_one_letter_code
_entity_poly.pdbx_strand_id
1 'polypeptide(L)'
;MVQEKIAYTTPTEKAPEPYMGTDLIPKERYTSKEFMELEWERMWTKVWNMAGRESDIPTVGDYFTTELGPESLLIVREAEDKVRA
;
A
#
# COMPACT_ATOMS: atom_id res chain seq x y z
N MET A 1 -12.60 -39.72 12.70
CA MET A 1 -11.81 -39.21 11.56
C MET A 1 -11.44 -37.78 11.92
N VAL A 2 -10.20 -37.54 12.33
CA VAL A 2 -9.78 -36.23 12.86
C VAL A 2 -9.19 -35.44 11.71
N GLN A 3 -9.82 -34.32 11.37
CA GLN A 3 -9.33 -33.38 10.36
C GLN A 3 -8.05 -32.72 10.89
N GLU A 4 -6.92 -32.99 10.24
CA GLU A 4 -5.64 -32.36 10.56
C GLU A 4 -5.70 -30.87 10.16
N LYS A 5 -5.54 -29.96 11.12
CA LYS A 5 -5.44 -28.52 10.86
C LYS A 5 -4.05 -28.25 10.27
N ILE A 6 -4.00 -27.98 8.97
CA ILE A 6 -2.81 -27.45 8.31
C ILE A 6 -2.49 -26.07 8.93
N ALA A 7 -1.38 -25.98 9.67
CA ALA A 7 -0.87 -24.72 10.17
C ALA A 7 -0.27 -23.93 8.98
N TYR A 8 -0.94 -22.85 8.57
CA TYR A 8 -0.37 -21.90 7.61
C TYR A 8 0.76 -21.13 8.29
N THR A 9 1.98 -21.67 8.25
CA THR A 9 3.18 -20.94 8.66
C THR A 9 3.58 -19.97 7.55
N THR A 10 4.13 -18.81 7.93
CA THR A 10 4.75 -17.90 6.97
C THR A 10 5.96 -18.60 6.35
N PRO A 11 6.02 -18.80 5.02
CA PRO A 11 7.19 -19.35 4.38
C PRO A 11 8.40 -18.48 4.73
N THR A 12 9.34 -19.04 5.50
CA THR A 12 10.54 -18.33 5.96
C THR A 12 11.72 -18.56 5.02
N GLU A 13 11.60 -19.53 4.11
CA GLU A 13 12.60 -19.77 3.08
C GLU A 13 12.60 -18.63 2.05
N LYS A 14 13.80 -18.24 1.61
CA LYS A 14 13.95 -17.21 0.57
C LYS A 14 13.28 -17.70 -0.71
N ALA A 15 12.36 -16.90 -1.26
CA ALA A 15 11.80 -17.16 -2.58
C ALA A 15 12.92 -17.20 -3.65
N PRO A 16 12.79 -18.03 -4.69
CA PRO A 16 13.74 -18.03 -5.80
C PRO A 16 13.79 -16.65 -6.45
N GLU A 17 14.99 -16.20 -6.84
CA GLU A 17 15.18 -14.89 -7.44
C GLU A 17 14.58 -14.87 -8.85
N PRO A 18 13.64 -13.96 -9.16
CA PRO A 18 13.15 -13.82 -10.53
C PRO A 18 14.21 -13.20 -11.43
N TYR A 19 14.23 -13.57 -12.71
CA TYR A 19 15.04 -12.85 -13.70
C TYR A 19 14.41 -11.47 -13.97
N MET A 20 15.13 -10.40 -13.62
CA MET A 20 14.65 -9.02 -13.72
C MET A 20 15.05 -8.30 -15.02
N GLY A 21 15.77 -8.98 -15.92
CA GLY A 21 16.34 -8.34 -17.11
C GLY A 21 17.65 -7.58 -16.83
N THR A 22 18.33 -7.16 -17.91
CA THR A 22 19.56 -6.34 -17.85
C THR A 22 19.47 -5.06 -18.68
N ASP A 23 18.29 -4.79 -19.24
CA ASP A 23 18.07 -3.59 -20.04
C ASP A 23 18.11 -2.33 -19.17
N LEU A 24 18.53 -1.22 -19.77
CA LEU A 24 18.46 0.07 -19.09
C LEU A 24 17.01 0.45 -18.85
N ILE A 25 16.72 0.98 -17.65
CA ILE A 25 15.40 1.53 -17.35
C ILE A 25 15.20 2.79 -18.22
N PRO A 26 14.12 2.86 -19.04
CA PRO A 26 13.87 4.03 -19.87
C PRO A 26 13.69 5.28 -19.00
N LYS A 27 14.37 6.38 -19.38
CA LYS A 27 14.31 7.65 -18.64
C LYS A 27 12.89 8.24 -18.63
N GLU A 28 12.10 7.92 -19.65
CA GLU A 28 10.75 8.41 -19.86
C GLU A 28 9.81 8.02 -18.71
N ARG A 29 10.12 6.96 -17.96
CA ARG A 29 9.35 6.60 -16.75
C ARG A 29 9.32 7.71 -15.71
N TYR A 30 10.31 8.60 -15.70
CA TYR A 30 10.43 9.69 -14.72
C TYR A 30 9.94 11.04 -15.25
N THR A 31 9.70 11.17 -16.55
CA THR A 31 9.37 12.46 -17.19
C THR A 31 8.10 12.42 -18.06
N SER A 32 7.63 11.23 -18.45
CA SER A 32 6.43 11.09 -19.28
C SER A 32 5.17 11.18 -18.43
N LYS A 33 4.27 12.05 -18.86
CA LYS A 33 2.92 12.15 -18.29
C LYS A 33 2.11 10.87 -18.52
N GLU A 34 2.26 10.24 -19.68
CA GLU A 34 1.53 9.01 -20.03
C GLU A 34 1.94 7.86 -19.10
N PHE A 35 3.23 7.77 -18.75
CA PHE A 35 3.71 6.75 -17.82
C PHE A 35 3.18 6.99 -16.40
N MET A 36 3.19 8.25 -15.94
CA MET A 36 2.61 8.64 -14.65
C MET A 36 1.12 8.26 -14.55
N GLU A 37 0.34 8.46 -15.62
CA GLU A 37 -1.07 8.05 -15.69
C GLU A 37 -1.24 6.53 -15.59
N LEU A 38 -0.36 5.75 -16.23
CA LEU A 38 -0.36 4.29 -16.12
C LEU A 38 -0.02 3.82 -14.69
N GLU A 39 0.90 4.48 -14.01
CA GLU A 39 1.22 4.18 -12.61
C GLU A 39 0.01 4.41 -11.71
N TRP A 40 -0.74 5.49 -11.94
CA TRP A 40 -1.98 5.75 -11.23
C TRP A 40 -3.00 4.62 -11.40
N GLU A 41 -3.25 4.21 -12.64
CA GLU A 41 -4.23 3.17 -12.97
C GLU A 41 -3.87 1.78 -12.45
N ARG A 42 -2.57 1.44 -12.46
CA ARG A 42 -2.11 0.04 -12.30
C ARG A 42 -1.33 -0.24 -11.03
N MET A 43 -0.80 0.79 -10.38
CA MET A 43 0.05 0.64 -9.20
C MET A 43 -0.56 1.35 -8.00
N TRP A 44 -0.60 2.69 -8.01
CA TRP A 44 -0.96 3.47 -6.83
C TRP A 44 -2.36 3.15 -6.30
N THR A 45 -3.34 2.94 -7.20
CA THR A 45 -4.72 2.58 -6.82
C THR A 45 -4.95 1.09 -6.52
N LYS A 46 -3.92 0.24 -6.68
CA LYS A 46 -4.03 -1.23 -6.60
C LYS A 46 -3.22 -1.84 -5.46
N VAL A 47 -2.48 -1.03 -4.71
CA VAL A 47 -1.61 -1.47 -3.61
C VAL A 47 -1.99 -0.76 -2.31
N TRP A 48 -1.50 -1.31 -1.19
CA TRP A 48 -1.58 -0.63 0.09
C TRP A 48 -0.59 0.54 0.13
N ASN A 49 -1.11 1.74 0.37
CA ASN A 49 -0.32 2.96 0.57
C ASN A 49 -0.29 3.32 2.06
N MET A 50 0.81 3.90 2.52
CA MET A 50 0.95 4.37 3.89
C MET A 50 0.19 5.70 4.06
N ALA A 51 -0.89 5.70 4.85
CA ALA A 51 -1.67 6.91 5.09
C ALA A 51 -1.07 7.81 6.18
N GLY A 52 -0.63 7.23 7.31
CA GLY A 52 -0.09 7.95 8.47
C GLY A 52 0.10 7.00 9.67
N ARG A 53 0.34 7.56 10.87
CA ARG A 53 0.52 6.75 12.09
C ARG A 53 -0.68 6.87 13.01
N GLU A 54 -0.96 5.82 13.76
CA GLU A 54 -2.00 5.84 14.80
C GLU A 54 -1.76 6.93 15.86
N SER A 55 -0.49 7.23 16.16
CA SER A 55 -0.10 8.29 17.10
C SER A 55 -0.55 9.69 16.69
N ASP A 56 -0.85 9.92 15.42
CA ASP A 56 -1.26 11.22 14.90
C ASP A 56 -2.76 11.48 15.19
N ILE A 57 -3.52 10.44 15.56
CA ILE A 57 -4.95 10.46 15.90
C ILE A 57 -5.22 9.68 17.20
N PRO A 58 -4.70 10.15 18.35
CA PRO A 58 -4.74 9.39 19.60
C PRO A 58 -6.14 9.25 20.19
N THR A 59 -7.05 10.17 19.89
CA THR A 59 -8.40 10.20 20.49
C THR A 59 -9.51 10.10 19.44
N VAL A 60 -10.69 9.65 19.87
CA VAL A 60 -11.87 9.55 19.00
C VAL A 60 -12.29 10.95 18.54
N GLY A 61 -12.45 11.10 17.23
CA GLY A 61 -12.74 12.38 16.58
C GLY A 61 -11.50 13.10 16.04
N ASP A 62 -10.28 12.67 16.40
CA ASP A 62 -9.07 13.20 15.76
C ASP A 62 -9.01 12.77 14.29
N TYR A 63 -8.53 13.67 13.45
CA TYR A 63 -8.39 13.43 12.02
C TYR A 63 -7.19 14.19 11.43
N PHE A 64 -6.72 13.68 10.30
CA PHE A 64 -5.76 14.39 9.43
C PHE A 64 -6.06 14.07 7.97
N THR A 65 -5.50 14.88 7.07
CA THR A 65 -5.56 14.61 5.63
C THR A 65 -4.21 14.12 5.12
N THR A 66 -4.23 13.24 4.13
CA THR A 66 -3.04 12.79 3.42
C THR A 66 -3.30 12.79 1.92
N GLU A 67 -2.27 13.08 1.14
CA GLU A 67 -2.37 13.19 -0.31
C GLU A 67 -1.85 11.91 -0.97
N LEU A 68 -2.62 11.36 -1.90
CA LEU A 68 -2.22 10.27 -2.77
C LEU A 68 -2.42 10.70 -4.22
N GLY A 69 -1.35 11.18 -4.84
CA GLY A 69 -1.41 11.72 -6.21
C GLY A 69 -2.41 12.88 -6.30
N PRO A 70 -3.45 12.80 -7.15
CA PRO A 70 -4.49 13.82 -7.25
C PRO A 70 -5.57 13.75 -6.16
N GLU A 71 -5.58 12.71 -5.31
CA GLU A 71 -6.62 12.51 -4.29
C GLU A 71 -6.17 13.02 -2.92
N SER A 72 -7.07 13.69 -2.21
CA SER A 72 -6.90 14.06 -0.80
C SER A 72 -7.81 13.20 0.07
N LEU A 73 -7.22 12.42 0.97
CA LEU A 73 -7.91 11.43 1.80
C LEU A 73 -8.03 11.96 3.23
N LEU A 74 -9.22 11.80 3.83
CA LEU A 74 -9.49 12.17 5.22
C LEU A 74 -9.42 10.93 6.11
N ILE A 75 -8.43 10.89 7.01
CA ILE A 75 -8.26 9.80 7.96
C ILE A 75 -8.85 10.23 9.30
N VAL A 76 -9.80 9.44 9.83
CA VAL A 76 -10.51 9.76 11.09
C VAL A 76 -10.47 8.58 12.05
N ARG A 77 -10.22 8.86 13.33
CA ARG A 77 -10.48 7.90 14.41
C ARG A 77 -11.98 7.90 14.76
N GLU A 78 -12.71 6.97 14.16
CA GLU A 78 -14.16 6.79 14.39
C GLU A 78 -14.46 6.22 15.79
N ALA A 79 -13.60 5.33 16.31
CA ALA A 79 -13.71 4.73 17.65
C ALA A 79 -12.33 4.34 18.22
N GLU A 80 -12.28 3.88 19.48
CA GLU A 80 -11.04 3.52 20.19
C GLU A 80 -10.21 2.43 19.47
N ASP A 81 -10.87 1.53 18.72
CA ASP A 81 -10.24 0.43 17.97
C ASP A 81 -10.49 0.52 16.46
N LYS A 82 -11.00 1.66 15.97
CA LYS A 82 -11.44 1.80 14.57
C LYS A 82 -11.01 3.12 13.93
N VAL A 83 -10.27 2.98 12.83
CA VAL A 83 -9.86 4.09 11.95
C VAL A 83 -10.51 3.91 10.58
N ARG A 84 -10.93 5.02 9.98
CA ARG A 84 -11.50 5.04 8.62
C ARG A 84 -10.80 6.09 7.77
N ALA A 85 -10.80 5.81 6.46
CA ALA A 85 -10.34 6.67 5.38
C ALA A 85 -11.48 6.79 4.35
#